data_AF-A0AAJ2ATP9-F1
#
_entry.id   AF-A0AAJ2ATP9-F1
#
_cell.length_a   1.000
_cell.length_b   1.000
_cell.length_c   1.000
_cell.angle_alpha   90.00
_cell.angle_beta   90.00
_cell.angle_gamma   90.00
#
_symmetry.space_group_name_H-M   'P 1'
#
loop_
_entity.id
_entity.type
_entity.pdbx_description
1 polymer ?
#
loop_
_entity_poly.entity_id
_entity_poly.type
_entity_poly.pdbx_seq_one_letter_code
_entity_poly.pdbx_strand_id
1 'polypeptide(L)'
;MDKSVINKLFMFAAFSWLLIDATASHAQASTADVTMQNWAGYVINDAAYSSVYASWVVPSVDCSAIAAGGASASYAWVGLGGYNDAVLKQNSLEQIGTAQSCNGTTPSYAVFYEFVPAGPQFGGAQYPLSAGDTVTAMVVQNLDGSYTLLESATAKGATSPKWTFNTKGSAPGASALDPGNKSAEVVMEQPGIVGWIGRAPVANYGSITFFNVGFTKANTASDEISKVQYFEPLSGNTLSNFFAFPATLSPTSFIVYQI
;
A
#
# COMPACT_ATOMS: atom_id res chain seq x y z
N MET A 1 -39.18 -20.03 -54.96
CA MET A 1 -40.19 -19.69 -53.94
C MET A 1 -39.73 -20.38 -52.66
N ASP A 2 -39.47 -19.78 -51.51
CA ASP A 2 -39.81 -18.48 -50.94
C ASP A 2 -38.87 -18.19 -49.74
N LYS A 3 -38.96 -16.98 -49.20
CA LYS A 3 -38.21 -16.27 -48.17
C LYS A 3 -38.25 -16.91 -46.77
N SER A 4 -37.21 -16.60 -45.97
CA SER A 4 -37.13 -16.37 -44.50
C SER A 4 -38.07 -17.09 -43.52
N VAL A 5 -37.53 -17.51 -42.36
CA VAL A 5 -38.04 -17.39 -40.95
C VAL A 5 -37.28 -18.41 -40.09
N ILE A 6 -36.31 -18.03 -39.24
CA ILE A 6 -36.41 -17.57 -37.83
C ILE A 6 -37.24 -18.49 -36.91
N ASN A 7 -36.57 -19.34 -36.12
CA ASN A 7 -36.67 -19.42 -34.64
C ASN A 7 -35.96 -20.67 -34.11
N LYS A 8 -34.91 -20.49 -33.30
CA LYS A 8 -34.39 -21.52 -32.39
C LYS A 8 -35.05 -21.32 -31.03
N LEU A 9 -35.85 -22.31 -30.62
CA LEU A 9 -36.48 -22.36 -29.32
C LEU A 9 -35.65 -23.21 -28.35
N PHE A 10 -35.62 -22.73 -27.11
CA PHE A 10 -34.93 -23.16 -25.90
C PHE A 10 -35.00 -24.66 -25.56
N MET A 11 -33.91 -25.19 -25.01
CA MET A 11 -33.95 -26.29 -24.03
C MET A 11 -33.06 -25.96 -22.83
N PHE A 12 -33.64 -26.08 -21.65
CA PHE A 12 -33.05 -25.90 -20.33
C PHE A 12 -32.06 -27.03 -20.00
N ALA A 13 -30.90 -26.69 -19.42
CA ALA A 13 -30.07 -27.62 -18.67
C ALA A 13 -29.95 -27.11 -17.23
N ALA A 14 -30.40 -27.93 -16.29
CA ALA A 14 -30.28 -27.68 -14.86
C ALA A 14 -28.80 -27.76 -14.43
N PHE A 15 -28.29 -26.71 -13.80
CA PHE A 15 -26.99 -26.75 -13.13
C PHE A 15 -27.19 -27.21 -11.69
N SER A 16 -26.72 -28.42 -11.39
CA SER A 16 -26.53 -28.93 -10.03
C SER A 16 -25.44 -28.11 -9.33
N TRP A 17 -25.73 -27.61 -8.13
CA TRP A 17 -24.74 -26.99 -7.27
C TRP A 17 -23.86 -28.09 -6.67
N LEU A 18 -22.61 -28.18 -7.09
CA LEU A 18 -21.58 -28.88 -6.34
C LEU A 18 -21.03 -27.89 -5.31
N LEU A 19 -21.25 -28.17 -4.03
CA LEU A 19 -20.49 -27.54 -2.95
C LEU A 19 -19.05 -28.05 -3.06
N ILE A 20 -18.15 -27.21 -3.57
CA ILE A 20 -16.72 -27.44 -3.44
C ILE A 20 -16.36 -26.91 -2.05
N ASP A 21 -16.19 -27.82 -1.09
CA ASP A 21 -15.44 -27.54 0.14
C ASP A 21 -14.00 -27.25 -0.28
N ALA A 22 -13.69 -25.98 -0.48
CA ALA A 22 -12.33 -25.53 -0.72
C ALA A 22 -11.60 -25.46 0.63
N THR A 23 -11.19 -26.62 1.17
CA THR A 23 -10.08 -26.64 2.12
C THR A 23 -8.81 -26.32 1.35
N ALA A 24 -8.52 -25.04 1.18
CA ALA A 24 -7.25 -24.58 0.64
C ALA A 24 -6.15 -24.94 1.64
N SER A 25 -5.44 -26.03 1.35
CA SER A 25 -4.15 -26.32 1.97
C SER A 25 -3.20 -25.17 1.63
N HIS A 26 -2.91 -24.33 2.63
CA HIS A 26 -1.97 -23.21 2.51
C HIS A 26 -0.55 -23.77 2.37
N ALA A 27 -0.12 -24.04 1.14
CA ALA A 27 1.29 -24.22 0.84
C ALA A 27 1.98 -22.86 1.05
N GLN A 28 2.74 -22.73 2.14
CA GLN A 28 3.62 -21.58 2.35
C GLN A 28 4.68 -21.58 1.26
N ALA A 29 4.64 -20.58 0.39
CA ALA A 29 5.70 -20.32 -0.58
C ALA A 29 6.94 -19.83 0.17
N SER A 30 8.11 -20.44 -0.06
CA SER A 30 9.37 -19.97 0.49
C SER A 30 9.86 -18.74 -0.26
N THR A 31 9.63 -17.55 0.28
CA THR A 31 10.43 -16.35 0.02
C THR A 31 11.47 -16.23 1.13
N ALA A 32 12.63 -15.64 0.84
CA ALA A 32 13.52 -15.22 1.92
C ALA A 32 12.80 -14.12 2.71
N ASP A 33 12.20 -14.49 3.83
CA ASP A 33 11.46 -13.57 4.70
C ASP A 33 12.47 -12.59 5.32
N VAL A 34 12.39 -11.31 4.98
CA VAL A 34 13.18 -10.26 5.65
C VAL A 34 12.43 -9.86 6.93
N THR A 35 12.90 -10.39 8.05
CA THR A 35 12.22 -10.43 9.35
C THR A 35 12.33 -9.15 10.20
N MET A 36 12.46 -7.94 9.61
CA MET A 36 12.77 -6.72 10.40
C MET A 36 12.07 -5.43 10.01
N GLN A 37 11.05 -5.45 9.14
CA GLN A 37 10.34 -4.24 8.76
C GLN A 37 9.01 -4.08 9.50
N ASN A 38 8.49 -2.86 9.54
CA ASN A 38 7.20 -2.50 10.11
C ASN A 38 6.12 -2.37 9.03
N TRP A 39 6.28 -3.07 7.89
CA TRP A 39 5.54 -2.87 6.65
C TRP A 39 4.89 -4.15 6.14
N ALA A 40 3.57 -4.23 6.10
CA ALA A 40 2.85 -5.32 5.43
C ALA A 40 2.44 -4.92 4.01
N GLY A 41 2.86 -5.67 2.98
CA GLY A 41 2.47 -5.40 1.60
C GLY A 41 3.44 -5.99 0.60
N TYR A 42 3.64 -5.28 -0.50
CA TYR A 42 4.55 -5.66 -1.56
C TYR A 42 5.70 -4.67 -1.66
N VAL A 43 6.89 -5.23 -1.82
CA VAL A 43 8.11 -4.55 -2.21
C VAL A 43 8.66 -5.30 -3.42
N ILE A 44 9.30 -4.58 -4.33
CA ILE A 44 10.04 -5.15 -5.45
C ILE A 44 11.42 -4.48 -5.45
N ASN A 45 12.51 -5.24 -5.63
CA ASN A 45 13.87 -4.72 -5.42
C ASN A 45 14.92 -5.30 -6.40
N ASP A 46 14.46 -5.75 -7.56
CA ASP A 46 15.30 -6.46 -8.54
C ASP A 46 15.98 -5.52 -9.56
N ALA A 47 15.67 -4.23 -9.51
CA ALA A 47 16.09 -3.24 -10.49
C ALA A 47 16.11 -1.82 -9.89
N ALA A 48 16.55 -0.85 -10.70
CA ALA A 48 16.23 0.55 -10.47
C ALA A 48 14.83 0.84 -11.00
N TYR A 49 13.99 1.51 -10.22
CA TYR A 49 12.63 1.87 -10.59
C TYR A 49 12.50 3.36 -10.84
N SER A 50 11.68 3.72 -11.83
CA SER A 50 11.36 5.11 -12.18
C SER A 50 9.97 5.52 -11.74
N SER A 51 9.07 4.58 -11.44
CA SER A 51 7.78 4.90 -10.84
C SER A 51 7.18 3.75 -10.06
N VAL A 52 6.38 4.09 -9.05
CA VAL A 52 5.39 3.22 -8.42
C VAL A 52 4.06 3.96 -8.33
N TYR A 53 2.95 3.24 -8.46
CA TYR A 53 1.63 3.77 -8.19
C TYR A 53 0.69 2.69 -7.67
N ALA A 54 -0.29 3.12 -6.88
CA ALA A 54 -1.40 2.30 -6.44
C ALA A 54 -2.60 3.18 -6.08
N SER A 55 -3.76 2.53 -6.01
CA SER A 55 -4.98 3.09 -5.47
C SER A 55 -5.46 2.23 -4.30
N TRP A 56 -6.14 2.84 -3.33
CA TRP A 56 -6.79 2.14 -2.23
C TRP A 56 -8.03 2.90 -1.77
N VAL A 57 -8.91 2.19 -1.06
CA VAL A 57 -9.99 2.83 -0.30
C VAL A 57 -9.48 3.06 1.12
N VAL A 58 -9.60 4.29 1.62
CA VAL A 58 -9.21 4.61 3.00
C VAL A 58 -10.04 3.75 3.96
N PRO A 59 -9.42 2.87 4.76
CA PRO A 59 -10.17 2.00 5.65
C PRO A 59 -10.81 2.81 6.77
N SER A 60 -11.90 2.30 7.34
CA SER A 60 -12.38 2.82 8.62
C SER A 60 -11.56 2.20 9.74
N VAL A 61 -11.03 3.00 10.66
CA VAL A 61 -10.36 2.48 11.84
C VAL A 61 -11.32 2.31 13.03
N ASP A 62 -11.19 1.20 13.75
CA ASP A 62 -11.89 0.94 15.00
C ASP A 62 -11.04 1.40 16.19
N CYS A 63 -11.51 2.46 16.85
CA CYS A 63 -10.85 3.05 18.00
C CYS A 63 -11.49 2.64 19.34
N SER A 64 -12.46 1.73 19.35
CA SER A 64 -13.23 1.36 20.54
C SER A 64 -12.38 0.73 21.65
N ALA A 65 -11.29 0.05 21.29
CA ALA A 65 -10.34 -0.56 22.20
C ALA A 65 -9.23 0.39 22.70
N ILE A 66 -9.17 1.63 22.19
CA ILE A 66 -8.14 2.60 22.55
C ILE A 66 -8.60 3.41 23.76
N ALA A 67 -7.82 3.37 24.84
CA ALA A 67 -8.08 4.17 26.04
C ALA A 67 -8.15 5.67 25.71
N ALA A 68 -8.91 6.46 26.46
CA ALA A 68 -9.16 7.88 26.14
C ALA A 68 -7.91 8.77 26.00
N GLY A 69 -6.78 8.40 26.63
CA GLY A 69 -5.48 9.07 26.48
C GLY A 69 -4.45 8.29 25.64
N GLY A 70 -4.88 7.20 25.01
CA GLY A 70 -4.06 6.37 24.14
C GLY A 70 -4.09 6.85 22.68
N ALA A 71 -3.13 6.36 21.90
CA ALA A 71 -3.08 6.61 20.47
C ALA A 71 -2.60 5.35 19.73
N SER A 72 -3.05 5.22 18.48
CA SER A 72 -2.61 4.18 17.56
C SER A 72 -2.59 4.73 16.13
N ALA A 73 -1.74 4.19 15.26
CA ALA A 73 -1.61 4.64 13.88
C ALA A 73 -1.29 3.51 12.92
N SER A 74 -1.78 3.62 11.69
CA SER A 74 -1.47 2.74 10.56
C SER A 74 -1.39 3.60 9.30
N TYR A 75 -0.33 3.48 8.51
CA TYR A 75 -0.13 4.30 7.30
C TYR A 75 -0.23 3.42 6.06
N ALA A 76 -0.88 3.89 5.00
CA ALA A 76 -0.93 3.23 3.69
C ALA A 76 -0.22 4.10 2.68
N TRP A 77 0.78 3.59 1.96
CA TRP A 77 1.58 4.42 1.06
C TRP A 77 2.24 3.63 -0.07
N VAL A 78 2.70 4.38 -1.07
CA VAL A 78 3.60 3.91 -2.13
C VAL A 78 4.93 4.64 -2.06
N GLY A 79 6.03 3.96 -2.39
CA GLY A 79 7.37 4.52 -2.28
C GLY A 79 8.38 4.00 -3.30
N LEU A 80 9.45 4.75 -3.48
CA LEU A 80 10.69 4.30 -4.09
C LEU A 80 11.80 4.33 -3.03
N GLY A 81 12.62 3.29 -2.98
CA GLY A 81 13.72 3.17 -2.01
C GLY A 81 13.27 2.58 -0.67
N GLY A 82 13.93 2.89 0.44
CA GLY A 82 13.47 2.47 1.76
C GLY A 82 13.72 1.00 2.12
N TYR A 83 13.72 0.07 1.15
CA TYR A 83 14.01 -1.34 1.39
C TYR A 83 15.51 -1.65 1.28
N ASN A 84 16.08 -2.19 2.35
CA ASN A 84 17.46 -2.66 2.40
C ASN A 84 17.54 -4.14 2.77
N ASP A 85 18.24 -4.90 1.93
CA ASP A 85 18.96 -6.09 2.36
C ASP A 85 20.04 -5.60 3.35
N ALA A 86 19.77 -5.73 4.66
CA ALA A 86 20.61 -5.80 5.87
C ALA A 86 21.98 -5.10 6.02
N VAL A 87 22.62 -4.60 4.96
CA VAL A 87 24.03 -4.17 4.92
C VAL A 87 24.20 -2.64 5.01
N LEU A 88 23.16 -1.85 4.75
CA LEU A 88 23.26 -0.38 4.71
C LEU A 88 22.32 0.28 5.72
N LYS A 89 22.87 1.13 6.61
CA LYS A 89 22.11 1.96 7.57
C LYS A 89 21.55 3.25 6.97
N GLN A 90 21.64 3.42 5.66
CA GLN A 90 21.12 4.58 4.93
C GLN A 90 20.11 4.07 3.93
N ASN A 91 18.86 4.53 4.08
CA ASN A 91 17.78 4.24 3.15
C ASN A 91 17.16 5.59 2.77
N SER A 92 17.48 6.09 1.58
CA SER A 92 16.66 7.08 0.90
C SER A 92 15.29 6.46 0.60
N LEU A 93 14.22 7.19 0.90
CA LEU A 93 12.84 6.78 0.70
C LEU A 93 12.02 8.00 0.34
N GLU A 94 11.38 7.93 -0.81
CA GLU A 94 10.43 8.93 -1.27
C GLU A 94 9.05 8.29 -1.30
N GLN A 95 8.16 8.75 -0.41
CA GLN A 95 6.88 8.09 -0.16
C GLN A 95 5.72 9.07 0.00
N ILE A 96 4.54 8.64 -0.41
CA ILE A 96 3.29 9.41 -0.28
C ILE A 96 2.13 8.48 0.00
N GLY A 97 1.22 8.95 0.85
CA GLY A 97 0.02 8.20 1.14
C GLY A 97 -0.81 8.79 2.26
N THR A 98 -1.48 7.89 2.97
CA THR A 98 -2.49 8.22 3.97
C THR A 98 -2.11 7.69 5.35
N ALA A 99 -2.44 8.46 6.37
CA ALA A 99 -2.33 8.11 7.76
C ALA A 99 -3.73 7.94 8.36
N GLN A 100 -4.01 6.76 8.92
CA GLN A 100 -5.19 6.52 9.74
C GLN A 100 -4.77 6.33 11.19
N SER A 101 -5.46 6.96 12.12
CA SER A 101 -5.08 6.94 13.53
C SER A 101 -6.29 6.98 14.45
N CYS A 102 -6.06 6.59 15.70
CA CYS A 102 -6.99 6.80 16.80
C CYS A 102 -6.36 7.77 17.78
N ASN A 103 -7.09 8.84 18.11
CA ASN A 103 -6.81 9.71 19.24
C ASN A 103 -7.86 9.45 20.31
N GLY A 104 -7.49 8.68 21.34
CA GLY A 104 -8.46 8.01 22.19
C GLY A 104 -9.43 7.18 21.34
N THR A 105 -10.72 7.33 21.60
CA THR A 105 -11.78 6.60 20.89
C THR A 105 -12.20 7.24 19.56
N THR A 106 -11.45 8.24 19.06
CA THR A 106 -11.84 9.03 17.88
C THR A 106 -10.93 8.74 16.68
N PRO A 107 -11.48 8.30 15.54
CA PRO A 107 -10.73 8.15 14.29
C PRO A 107 -10.23 9.49 13.75
N SER A 108 -9.03 9.50 13.18
CA SER A 108 -8.48 10.64 12.45
C SER A 108 -7.75 10.17 11.19
N TYR A 109 -7.89 10.96 10.13
CA TYR A 109 -7.39 10.65 8.79
C TYR A 109 -6.61 11.85 8.26
N ALA A 110 -5.41 11.60 7.74
CA ALA A 110 -4.59 12.61 7.12
C ALA A 110 -3.89 12.02 5.89
N VAL A 111 -3.41 12.91 5.02
CA VAL A 111 -2.45 12.56 3.97
C VAL A 111 -1.06 12.98 4.42
N PHE A 112 -0.03 12.35 3.87
CA PHE A 112 1.35 12.74 4.10
C PHE A 112 2.21 12.46 2.88
N TYR A 113 3.32 13.18 2.78
CA TYR A 113 4.43 12.81 1.92
C TYR A 113 5.74 12.92 2.69
N GLU A 114 6.76 12.22 2.24
CA GLU A 114 8.08 12.24 2.86
C GLU A 114 9.18 12.09 1.82
N PHE A 115 10.25 12.84 2.02
CA PHE A 115 11.51 12.74 1.30
C PHE A 115 12.60 12.46 2.35
N VAL A 116 12.87 11.20 2.65
CA VAL A 116 13.81 10.79 3.71
C VAL A 116 15.22 11.30 3.34
N PRO A 117 15.95 11.94 4.27
CA PRO A 117 15.80 11.90 5.74
C PRO A 117 14.93 12.99 6.37
N ALA A 118 14.28 13.85 5.58
CA ALA A 118 13.31 14.79 6.16
C ALA A 118 12.09 14.01 6.67
N GLY A 119 11.56 14.38 7.82
CA GLY A 119 10.37 13.74 8.39
C GLY A 119 9.09 14.00 7.59
N PRO A 120 8.03 13.22 7.86
CA PRO A 120 6.79 13.27 7.09
C PRO A 120 6.12 14.64 7.20
N GLN A 121 5.59 15.12 6.08
CA GLN A 121 4.83 16.36 5.96
C GLN A 121 3.34 16.01 5.80
N PHE A 122 2.53 16.37 6.79
CA PHE A 122 1.09 16.08 6.78
C PHE A 122 0.27 17.17 6.07
N GLY A 123 -0.75 16.74 5.32
CA GLY A 123 -1.71 17.63 4.70
C GLY A 123 -2.64 18.30 5.72
N GLY A 124 -2.91 19.59 5.53
CA GLY A 124 -3.88 20.34 6.33
C GLY A 124 -5.31 20.29 5.76
N ALA A 125 -6.15 21.23 6.19
CA ALA A 125 -7.57 21.32 5.80
C ALA A 125 -7.82 21.43 4.27
N GLN A 126 -6.80 21.74 3.48
CA GLN A 126 -6.84 21.75 2.02
C GLN A 126 -7.01 20.35 1.41
N TYR A 127 -6.54 19.30 2.10
CA TYR A 127 -6.56 17.92 1.62
C TYR A 127 -7.39 17.05 2.58
N PRO A 128 -8.70 17.31 2.72
CA PRO A 128 -9.53 16.56 3.64
C PRO A 128 -9.61 15.09 3.21
N LEU A 129 -9.47 14.19 4.17
CA LEU A 129 -9.53 12.73 3.96
C LEU A 129 -10.54 12.11 4.91
N SER A 130 -11.30 11.14 4.42
CA SER A 130 -12.31 10.40 5.16
C SER A 130 -12.24 8.91 4.84
N ALA A 131 -12.67 8.08 5.79
CA ALA A 131 -12.91 6.66 5.52
C ALA A 131 -13.87 6.48 4.34
N GLY A 132 -13.55 5.56 3.45
CA GLY A 132 -14.31 5.27 2.23
C GLY A 132 -13.95 6.14 1.02
N ASP A 133 -13.09 7.15 1.17
CA ASP A 133 -12.51 7.84 0.01
C ASP A 133 -11.60 6.89 -0.77
N THR A 134 -11.59 7.02 -2.10
CA THR A 134 -10.60 6.36 -2.95
C THR A 134 -9.40 7.28 -3.13
N VAL A 135 -8.23 6.82 -2.73
CA VAL A 135 -6.95 7.50 -2.96
C VAL A 135 -6.22 6.85 -4.12
N THR A 136 -5.53 7.67 -4.91
CA THR A 136 -4.54 7.23 -5.91
C THR A 136 -3.26 8.00 -5.67
N ALA A 137 -2.17 7.27 -5.48
CA ALA A 137 -0.86 7.82 -5.15
C ALA A 137 0.21 7.30 -6.11
N MET A 138 1.21 8.13 -6.38
CA MET A 138 2.29 7.82 -7.32
C MET A 138 3.58 8.53 -6.91
N VAL A 139 4.70 7.81 -7.04
CA VAL A 139 6.06 8.37 -6.95
C VAL A 139 6.73 8.17 -8.30
N VAL A 140 7.39 9.21 -8.82
CA VAL A 140 8.12 9.20 -10.09
C VAL A 140 9.53 9.75 -9.87
N GLN A 141 10.54 9.03 -10.33
CA GLN A 141 11.88 9.57 -10.51
C GLN A 141 11.97 10.23 -11.90
N ASN A 142 12.32 11.50 -11.92
CA ASN A 142 12.47 12.31 -13.12
C ASN A 142 13.84 12.08 -13.77
N LEU A 143 13.95 12.45 -15.06
CA LEU A 143 15.20 12.35 -15.82
C LEU A 143 16.34 13.21 -15.25
N ASP A 144 16.02 14.27 -14.50
CA ASP A 144 16.99 15.11 -13.80
C ASP A 144 17.43 14.54 -12.43
N GLY A 145 16.97 13.33 -12.08
CA GLY A 145 17.27 12.65 -10.82
C GLY A 145 16.43 13.10 -9.62
N SER A 146 15.55 14.09 -9.78
CA SER A 146 14.60 14.49 -8.74
C SER A 146 13.39 13.56 -8.67
N TYR A 147 12.60 13.66 -7.61
CA TYR A 147 11.39 12.86 -7.44
C TYR A 147 10.14 13.75 -7.43
N THR A 148 9.06 13.23 -7.99
CA THR A 148 7.73 13.83 -7.94
C THR A 148 6.77 12.87 -7.26
N LEU A 149 6.08 13.36 -6.23
CA LEU A 149 5.02 12.63 -5.54
C LEU A 149 3.68 13.26 -5.89
N LEU A 150 2.72 12.42 -6.24
CA LEU A 150 1.37 12.82 -6.60
C LEU A 150 0.38 12.00 -5.78
N GLU A 151 -0.69 12.67 -5.35
CA GLU A 151 -1.81 12.01 -4.70
C GLU A 151 -3.12 12.68 -5.09
N SER A 152 -4.20 11.92 -5.14
CA SER A 152 -5.55 12.45 -5.29
C SER A 152 -6.50 11.63 -4.44
N ALA A 153 -7.55 12.28 -3.93
CA ALA A 153 -8.66 11.58 -3.29
C ALA A 153 -9.98 11.90 -4.02
N THR A 154 -10.78 10.86 -4.20
CA THR A 154 -12.14 10.91 -4.73
C THR A 154 -13.09 10.47 -3.62
N ALA A 155 -14.12 11.27 -3.35
CA ALA A 155 -15.12 10.94 -2.34
C ALA A 155 -15.86 9.64 -2.70
N LYS A 156 -16.29 8.87 -1.70
CA LYS A 156 -17.08 7.65 -1.92
C LYS A 156 -18.27 7.91 -2.85
N GLY A 157 -18.32 7.18 -3.97
CA GLY A 157 -19.39 7.30 -4.97
C GLY A 157 -19.24 8.47 -5.95
N ALA A 158 -18.20 9.30 -5.82
CA ALA A 158 -17.86 10.32 -6.80
C ALA A 158 -16.98 9.72 -7.93
N THR A 159 -16.96 10.41 -9.08
CA THR A 159 -16.18 10.01 -10.27
C THR A 159 -14.99 10.91 -10.55
N SER A 160 -14.83 12.00 -9.79
CA SER A 160 -13.77 12.99 -9.96
C SER A 160 -13.11 13.29 -8.62
N PRO A 161 -11.79 13.56 -8.59
CA PRO A 161 -11.10 13.92 -7.36
C PRO A 161 -11.68 15.18 -6.72
N LYS A 162 -11.82 15.17 -5.39
CA LYS A 162 -12.13 16.37 -4.60
C LYS A 162 -10.90 17.24 -4.38
N TRP A 163 -9.71 16.66 -4.51
CA TRP A 163 -8.44 17.37 -4.53
C TRP A 163 -7.38 16.53 -5.24
N THR A 164 -6.34 17.21 -5.71
CA THR A 164 -5.11 16.62 -6.20
C THR A 164 -3.94 17.35 -5.53
N PHE A 165 -2.87 16.61 -5.28
CA PHE A 165 -1.62 17.08 -4.70
C PHE A 165 -0.47 16.69 -5.62
N ASN A 166 0.52 17.58 -5.73
CA ASN A 166 1.80 17.25 -6.32
C ASN A 166 2.91 18.03 -5.61
N THR A 167 4.06 17.40 -5.47
CA THR A 167 5.29 18.04 -4.99
C THR A 167 6.49 17.46 -5.70
N LYS A 168 7.54 18.27 -5.85
CA LYS A 168 8.81 17.88 -6.44
C LYS A 168 9.91 18.12 -5.40
N GLY A 169 10.75 17.11 -5.19
CA GLY A 169 11.84 17.18 -4.24
C GLY A 169 13.12 16.60 -4.81
N SER A 170 14.23 17.12 -4.30
CA SER A 170 15.56 16.61 -4.57
C SER A 170 16.01 15.85 -3.34
N ALA A 171 15.56 14.60 -3.22
CA ALA A 171 16.17 13.62 -2.32
C ALA A 171 17.11 12.75 -3.16
N PRO A 172 18.32 13.25 -3.51
CA PRO A 172 19.27 12.39 -4.21
C PRO A 172 19.57 11.22 -3.27
N GLY A 173 19.64 10.02 -3.83
CA GLY A 173 20.06 8.84 -3.10
C GLY A 173 21.27 9.12 -2.22
N ALA A 174 21.26 8.61 -0.98
CA ALA A 174 22.27 8.90 0.03
C ALA A 174 23.71 8.54 -0.43
N SER A 175 23.87 7.67 -1.44
CA SER A 175 25.15 7.37 -2.07
C SER A 175 24.98 6.64 -3.42
N ALA A 176 26.07 6.33 -4.12
CA ALA A 176 26.01 5.42 -5.29
C ALA A 176 25.49 4.00 -4.93
N LEU A 177 25.63 3.59 -3.66
CA LEU A 177 25.12 2.31 -3.17
C LEU A 177 23.63 2.37 -2.80
N ASP A 178 23.12 3.57 -2.54
CA ASP A 178 21.72 3.85 -2.25
C ASP A 178 21.24 5.01 -3.15
N PRO A 179 20.88 4.74 -4.41
CA PRO A 179 20.40 5.76 -5.33
C PRO A 179 18.95 6.21 -5.05
N GLY A 180 18.30 5.69 -4.00
CA GLY A 180 16.91 6.01 -3.63
C GLY A 180 15.83 5.29 -4.43
N ASN A 181 16.18 4.43 -5.39
CA ASN A 181 15.20 3.77 -6.25
C ASN A 181 15.51 2.30 -6.57
N LYS A 182 16.30 1.63 -5.72
CA LYS A 182 16.60 0.19 -5.87
C LYS A 182 15.44 -0.71 -5.44
N SER A 183 14.38 -0.12 -4.93
CA SER A 183 13.16 -0.80 -4.58
C SER A 183 11.95 0.08 -4.84
N ALA A 184 10.79 -0.55 -4.92
CA ALA A 184 9.51 0.12 -4.97
C ALA A 184 8.49 -0.63 -4.10
N GLU A 185 7.66 0.12 -3.40
CA GLU A 185 6.83 -0.39 -2.31
C GLU A 185 5.36 0.02 -2.47
N VAL A 186 4.46 -0.88 -2.07
CA VAL A 186 3.05 -0.60 -1.79
C VAL A 186 2.71 -1.32 -0.49
N VAL A 187 2.57 -0.57 0.60
CA VAL A 187 2.53 -1.19 1.94
C VAL A 187 1.58 -0.48 2.91
N MET A 188 1.19 -1.26 3.92
CA MET A 188 0.71 -0.78 5.21
C MET A 188 1.85 -0.74 6.21
N GLU A 189 2.05 0.38 6.87
CA GLU A 189 3.10 0.59 7.86
C GLU A 189 2.54 0.79 9.27
N GLN A 190 3.21 0.19 10.25
CA GLN A 190 3.17 0.62 11.65
C GLN A 190 4.21 1.73 11.86
N PRO A 191 3.82 3.02 11.90
CA PRO A 191 4.79 4.10 11.97
C PRO A 191 5.51 4.11 13.32
N GLY A 192 6.79 4.49 13.30
CA GLY A 192 7.47 4.96 14.51
C GLY A 192 6.91 6.33 14.90
N ILE A 193 6.64 6.60 16.18
CA ILE A 193 6.30 7.96 16.61
C ILE A 193 7.59 8.68 17.00
N VAL A 194 7.87 9.82 16.35
CA VAL A 194 8.93 10.73 16.78
C VAL A 194 8.60 11.24 18.19
N GLY A 195 9.43 10.88 19.17
CA GLY A 195 9.30 11.33 20.57
C GLY A 195 8.87 10.25 21.57
N TRP A 196 8.46 9.07 21.10
CA TRP A 196 8.30 7.89 21.97
C TRP A 196 9.48 6.96 21.79
N ILE A 197 10.03 6.48 22.90
CA ILE A 197 10.86 5.27 22.96
C ILE A 197 9.96 4.07 22.67
N GLY A 198 9.47 3.95 21.43
CA GLY A 198 8.56 2.88 20.99
C GLY A 198 7.76 3.24 19.73
N ARG A 199 7.34 2.22 18.97
CA ARG A 199 6.39 2.35 17.85
C ARG A 199 4.97 2.60 18.40
N ALA A 200 4.13 3.33 17.66
CA ALA A 200 2.70 3.40 18.00
C ALA A 200 2.10 1.99 17.97
N PRO A 201 1.12 1.66 18.83
CA PRO A 201 0.21 0.57 18.53
C PRO A 201 -0.41 0.75 17.13
N VAL A 202 -0.64 -0.33 16.40
CA VAL A 202 -1.28 -0.25 15.07
C VAL A 202 -2.75 0.08 15.25
N ALA A 203 -3.26 1.08 14.52
CA ALA A 203 -4.69 1.35 14.51
C ALA A 203 -5.44 0.18 13.86
N ASN A 204 -6.57 -0.26 14.44
CA ASN A 204 -7.32 -1.39 13.88
C ASN A 204 -8.04 -0.96 12.59
N TYR A 205 -7.49 -1.29 11.43
CA TYR A 205 -8.05 -0.98 10.12
C TYR A 205 -8.82 -2.15 9.49
N GLY A 206 -8.81 -3.34 10.13
CA GLY A 206 -9.42 -4.58 9.66
C GLY A 206 -8.79 -5.12 8.37
N SER A 207 -9.01 -4.44 7.25
CA SER A 207 -8.34 -4.74 5.99
C SER A 207 -8.25 -3.52 5.08
N ILE A 208 -7.24 -3.50 4.21
CA ILE A 208 -7.13 -2.53 3.12
C ILE A 208 -6.89 -3.27 1.80
N THR A 209 -7.51 -2.80 0.72
CA THR A 209 -7.26 -3.32 -0.63
C THR A 209 -6.50 -2.29 -1.43
N PHE A 210 -5.32 -2.68 -1.91
CA PHE A 210 -4.60 -1.96 -2.94
C PHE A 210 -5.00 -2.51 -4.31
N PHE A 211 -5.24 -1.63 -5.27
CA PHE A 211 -5.59 -1.95 -6.65
C PHE A 211 -4.96 -0.95 -7.60
N ASN A 212 -4.99 -1.23 -8.91
CA ASN A 212 -4.24 -0.46 -9.91
C ASN A 212 -2.76 -0.31 -9.53
N VAL A 213 -2.17 -1.36 -8.97
CA VAL A 213 -0.75 -1.38 -8.60
C VAL A 213 0.09 -1.51 -9.85
N GLY A 214 1.11 -0.67 -9.99
CA GLY A 214 2.07 -0.74 -11.08
C GLY A 214 3.43 -0.15 -10.75
N PHE A 215 4.44 -0.64 -11.46
CA PHE A 215 5.84 -0.28 -11.27
C PHE A 215 6.54 -0.15 -12.62
N THR A 216 7.47 0.80 -12.75
CA THR A 216 8.26 1.00 -13.98
C THR A 216 9.75 0.90 -13.67
N LYS A 217 10.51 0.11 -14.44
CA LYS A 217 11.98 0.03 -14.34
C LYS A 217 12.62 1.22 -15.08
N ALA A 218 13.71 1.77 -14.55
CA ALA A 218 14.34 2.99 -15.05
C ALA A 218 14.99 2.85 -16.43
N ASN A 219 15.40 1.63 -16.81
CA ASN A 219 15.93 1.32 -18.14
C ASN A 219 15.20 0.09 -18.69
N THR A 220 14.66 0.22 -19.91
CA THR A 220 13.74 -0.68 -20.64
C THR A 220 12.31 -0.80 -20.10
N ALA A 221 11.37 -0.75 -21.05
CA ALA A 221 9.93 -0.91 -20.86
C ALA A 221 9.58 -2.24 -20.17
N SER A 222 8.44 -2.25 -19.48
CA SER A 222 8.01 -3.26 -18.51
C SER A 222 8.09 -4.71 -19.00
N ASP A 223 8.36 -5.62 -18.07
CA ASP A 223 7.41 -6.62 -17.57
C ASP A 223 8.17 -7.64 -16.70
N GLU A 224 7.94 -7.59 -15.38
CA GLU A 224 7.87 -8.74 -14.45
C GLU A 224 7.77 -8.18 -13.01
N ILE A 225 6.65 -8.48 -12.35
CA ILE A 225 6.37 -8.07 -10.97
C ILE A 225 6.94 -9.13 -10.02
N SER A 226 8.05 -8.84 -9.36
CA SER A 226 8.70 -9.75 -8.40
C SER A 226 8.36 -9.39 -6.96
N LYS A 227 7.53 -10.24 -6.33
CA LYS A 227 6.99 -10.26 -4.96
C LYS A 227 7.96 -9.96 -3.79
N VAL A 228 7.47 -9.28 -2.75
CA VAL A 228 7.97 -9.36 -1.36
C VAL A 228 6.81 -9.73 -0.43
N GLN A 229 7.09 -10.58 0.55
CA GLN A 229 6.18 -11.01 1.62
C GLN A 229 6.67 -10.48 2.97
N TYR A 230 5.71 -10.06 3.79
CA TYR A 230 5.95 -9.56 5.14
C TYR A 230 5.87 -10.66 6.20
N PHE A 231 6.67 -10.54 7.28
CA PHE A 231 6.40 -11.15 8.59
C PHE A 231 6.81 -10.25 9.77
N GLU A 232 5.81 -9.99 10.62
CA GLU A 232 5.75 -9.65 12.06
C GLU A 232 6.55 -8.47 12.69
N PRO A 233 5.95 -7.76 13.68
CA PRO A 233 6.47 -6.56 14.30
C PRO A 233 7.47 -6.83 15.44
N LEU A 234 8.39 -5.88 15.62
CA LEU A 234 9.20 -5.78 16.82
C LEU A 234 8.30 -5.43 18.04
N SER A 235 8.28 -6.34 19.01
CA SER A 235 7.96 -6.19 20.45
C SER A 235 6.67 -6.85 20.97
N GLY A 236 6.80 -8.10 21.42
CA GLY A 236 6.49 -8.53 22.79
C GLY A 236 5.07 -8.45 23.37
N ASN A 237 4.07 -7.86 22.70
CA ASN A 237 2.70 -7.79 23.21
C ASN A 237 1.68 -7.94 22.07
N THR A 238 0.88 -9.01 22.16
CA THR A 238 -0.31 -9.38 21.35
C THR A 238 -0.17 -9.19 19.84
N LEU A 239 0.07 -10.30 19.13
CA LEU A 239 0.16 -10.42 17.68
C LEU A 239 -1.10 -9.81 17.02
N SER A 240 -0.98 -8.66 16.37
CA SER A 240 -1.83 -8.38 15.21
C SER A 240 -1.15 -9.04 14.03
N ASN A 241 -1.69 -10.16 13.55
CA ASN A 241 -1.09 -10.84 12.40
C ASN A 241 -1.48 -10.05 11.16
N PHE A 242 -0.48 -9.54 10.44
CA PHE A 242 -0.70 -8.86 9.16
C PHE A 242 -0.42 -9.81 8.01
N PHE A 243 -1.37 -9.93 7.08
CA PHE A 243 -1.24 -10.83 5.93
C PHE A 243 -1.60 -10.14 4.63
N ALA A 244 -0.68 -10.15 3.67
CA ALA A 244 -0.93 -9.72 2.30
C ALA A 244 -1.41 -10.89 1.42
N PHE A 245 -2.53 -10.73 0.71
CA PHE A 245 -3.14 -11.71 -0.20
C PHE A 245 -3.42 -11.12 -1.59
N PRO A 246 -3.14 -11.81 -2.71
CA PRO A 246 -2.61 -13.17 -2.80
C PRO A 246 -1.18 -13.25 -2.28
N ALA A 247 -0.64 -14.45 -2.14
CA ALA A 247 0.78 -14.62 -1.82
C ALA A 247 1.69 -14.09 -2.93
N THR A 248 1.20 -13.95 -4.16
CA THR A 248 1.88 -13.37 -5.33
C THR A 248 0.99 -12.30 -5.93
N LEU A 249 1.53 -11.12 -6.27
CA LEU A 249 0.73 -10.05 -6.85
C LEU A 249 0.19 -10.52 -8.21
N SER A 250 -1.14 -10.54 -8.36
CA SER A 250 -1.82 -11.00 -9.58
C SER A 250 -3.09 -10.20 -9.80
N PRO A 251 -3.26 -9.44 -10.90
CA PRO A 251 -2.26 -8.78 -11.76
C PRO A 251 -1.96 -7.34 -11.34
N THR A 252 -2.78 -6.71 -10.49
CA THR A 252 -2.62 -5.30 -10.07
C THR A 252 -3.28 -5.01 -8.72
N SER A 253 -3.68 -6.02 -7.95
CA SER A 253 -4.36 -5.81 -6.66
C SER A 253 -3.99 -6.87 -5.62
N PHE A 254 -4.07 -6.46 -4.36
CA PHE A 254 -3.89 -7.30 -3.19
C PHE A 254 -4.59 -6.69 -1.97
N ILE A 255 -4.80 -7.49 -0.94
CA ILE A 255 -5.43 -7.09 0.32
C ILE A 255 -4.42 -7.30 1.43
N VAL A 256 -4.29 -6.34 2.34
CA VAL A 256 -3.60 -6.52 3.62
C VAL A 256 -4.66 -6.65 4.70
N TYR A 257 -4.66 -7.78 5.40
CA TYR A 257 -5.53 -8.05 6.54
C TYR A 257 -4.78 -7.73 7.84
N GLN A 258 -5.51 -7.20 8.82
CA GLN A 258 -5.13 -7.14 10.21
C GLN A 258 -6.03 -8.09 10.99
N ILE A 259 -5.43 -9.14 11.58
CA ILE A 259 -6.13 -10.21 12.31
C ILE A 259 -5.72 -10.18 13.77
#